data_AF-A0A014L7J6-F1
#
_entry.id   AF-A0A014L7J6-F1
#
_cell.length_a   1.000
_cell.length_b   1.000
_cell.length_c   1.000
_cell.angle_alpha   90.00
_cell.angle_beta   90.00
_cell.angle_gamma   90.00
#
_symmetry.space_group_name_H-M   'P 1'
#
loop_
_entity.id
_entity.type
_entity.pdbx_description
1 polymer ?
#
loop_
_entity_poly.entity_id
_entity_poly.type
_entity_poly.pdbx_seq_one_letter_code
_entity_poly.pdbx_strand_id
1 'polypeptide(L)'
;MFYKIAFIDLDGTLLDIGKGKNAQISDTNLYSVRKLAKECKIVISTGRKFSPDIVSIGKKISANFYVCQNGAEIYDQNLNLIFESAINQKIVEQILNFAKKWNVSISFDSKVIFSPSKSFLYLFSKFFPNFEVKNINKVDLPKNVKKILIFSPNIFKISKFRKFLEEFFSEKIQIYTIEKGFVIEITDFKASKGQAAVFISKVTNISLNYSFHIGDSENDISTKNVVNMLILMKNSPRKLRKHGHIIGYKRKFGVAKALENFIFKPKSIAIVGFYASGKTTFLKAVEKFGYSVLYTDEFYFNCFLENKPCFEIVKKFKPDFIHNNILDKNKLRDFMVENQQNRDFIEQKIYPILEEHLKTNYYHFVEIPNLWTKNADFQAFFWKTVWISASRKQLLLNIKSKKVKKEVWEKNQALNGNKIKFYNVKISNSRWKRPSFFPKFFTKIFK
;
A
#
# COMPACT_ATOMS: atom_id res chain seq x y z
N MET A 1 4.43 -13.86 -5.55
CA MET A 1 4.05 -12.49 -5.10
C MET A 1 4.70 -12.09 -3.74
N PHE A 2 5.06 -10.80 -3.54
CA PHE A 2 5.65 -10.23 -2.29
C PHE A 2 4.66 -10.25 -1.12
N TYR A 3 3.43 -9.77 -1.34
CA TYR A 3 2.37 -9.78 -0.33
C TYR A 3 1.78 -11.18 -0.16
N LYS A 4 1.62 -11.61 1.09
CA LYS A 4 1.13 -12.94 1.49
C LYS A 4 -0.22 -12.89 2.20
N ILE A 5 -0.62 -11.73 2.71
CA ILE A 5 -1.93 -11.52 3.35
C ILE A 5 -2.51 -10.14 3.01
N ALA A 6 -3.79 -10.11 2.67
CA ALA A 6 -4.52 -8.90 2.28
C ALA A 6 -5.75 -8.70 3.15
N PHE A 7 -5.83 -7.56 3.81
CA PHE A 7 -6.98 -7.12 4.58
C PHE A 7 -7.82 -6.18 3.73
N ILE A 8 -9.08 -6.54 3.47
CA ILE A 8 -9.94 -5.86 2.52
C ILE A 8 -11.22 -5.43 3.22
N ASP A 9 -11.41 -4.12 3.32
CA ASP A 9 -12.67 -3.55 3.79
C ASP A 9 -13.81 -3.74 2.79
N LEU A 10 -15.05 -3.72 3.30
CA LEU A 10 -16.24 -3.96 2.50
C LEU A 10 -16.89 -2.66 2.02
N ASP A 11 -17.55 -1.95 2.93
CA ASP A 11 -18.34 -0.76 2.63
C ASP A 11 -17.46 0.37 2.11
N GLY A 12 -17.80 0.98 0.98
CA GLY A 12 -16.98 2.08 0.44
C GLY A 12 -15.65 1.61 -0.19
N THR A 13 -15.32 0.32 -0.06
CA THR A 13 -14.09 -0.30 -0.57
C THR A 13 -14.38 -1.39 -1.59
N LEU A 14 -14.56 -2.65 -1.15
CA LEU A 14 -14.80 -3.79 -2.03
C LEU A 14 -16.22 -3.80 -2.62
N LEU A 15 -17.21 -3.40 -1.82
CA LEU A 15 -18.59 -3.22 -2.25
C LEU A 15 -18.71 -1.89 -3.01
N ASP A 16 -18.52 -1.95 -4.32
CA ASP A 16 -18.39 -0.78 -5.16
C ASP A 16 -19.66 -0.36 -5.90
N ILE A 17 -20.66 -1.24 -5.97
CA ILE A 17 -21.98 -0.97 -6.54
C ILE A 17 -22.98 -0.72 -5.41
N GLY A 18 -23.91 0.23 -5.56
CA GLY A 18 -24.95 0.50 -4.56
C GLY A 18 -24.43 1.08 -3.23
N LYS A 19 -25.28 1.15 -2.20
CA LYS A 19 -24.94 1.57 -0.83
C LYS A 19 -25.79 0.81 0.17
N GLY A 20 -25.30 0.68 1.40
CA GLY A 20 -26.02 0.03 2.50
C GLY A 20 -26.35 -1.43 2.17
N LYS A 21 -27.62 -1.82 2.32
CA LYS A 21 -28.09 -3.20 2.07
C LYS A 21 -27.98 -3.61 0.59
N ASN A 22 -28.05 -2.65 -0.33
CA ASN A 22 -27.94 -2.90 -1.78
C ASN A 22 -26.49 -2.87 -2.27
N ALA A 23 -25.51 -2.79 -1.35
CA ALA A 23 -24.12 -2.72 -1.72
C ALA A 23 -23.63 -4.09 -2.22
N GLN A 24 -22.99 -4.11 -3.39
CA GLN A 24 -22.54 -5.33 -4.07
C GLN A 24 -21.12 -5.17 -4.60
N ILE A 25 -20.45 -6.31 -4.82
CA ILE A 25 -19.13 -6.39 -5.45
C ILE A 25 -19.35 -6.49 -6.96
N SER A 26 -18.69 -5.64 -7.74
CA SER A 26 -18.61 -5.79 -9.19
C SER A 26 -17.80 -7.02 -9.60
N ASP A 27 -18.09 -7.59 -10.76
CA ASP A 27 -17.33 -8.72 -11.32
C ASP A 27 -15.84 -8.39 -11.47
N THR A 28 -15.52 -7.13 -11.81
CA THR A 28 -14.14 -6.64 -11.91
C THR A 28 -13.41 -6.73 -10.57
N ASN A 29 -14.00 -6.22 -9.48
CA ASN A 29 -13.41 -6.32 -8.15
C ASN A 29 -13.32 -7.78 -7.69
N LEU A 30 -14.39 -8.55 -7.91
CA LEU A 30 -14.46 -9.97 -7.56
C LEU A 30 -13.35 -10.78 -8.24
N TYR A 31 -13.20 -10.63 -9.56
CA TYR A 31 -12.17 -11.31 -10.34
C TYR A 31 -10.77 -10.98 -9.84
N SER A 32 -10.46 -9.69 -9.62
CA SER A 32 -9.13 -9.29 -9.14
C SER A 32 -8.81 -9.83 -7.74
N VAL A 33 -9.78 -9.85 -6.82
CA VAL A 33 -9.57 -10.43 -5.49
C VAL A 33 -9.43 -11.94 -5.56
N ARG A 34 -10.20 -12.64 -6.41
CA ARG A 34 -10.02 -14.09 -6.61
C ARG A 34 -8.67 -14.44 -7.25
N LYS A 35 -8.18 -13.59 -8.17
CA LYS A 35 -6.82 -13.72 -8.71
C LYS A 35 -5.78 -13.57 -7.60
N LEU A 36 -5.95 -12.60 -6.70
CA LEU A 36 -5.08 -12.39 -5.55
C LEU A 36 -5.09 -13.59 -4.59
N ALA A 37 -6.26 -14.16 -4.34
CA ALA A 37 -6.48 -15.28 -3.42
C ALA A 37 -5.68 -16.55 -3.76
N LYS A 38 -5.22 -16.70 -5.01
CA LYS A 38 -4.39 -17.83 -5.44
C LYS A 38 -3.00 -17.86 -4.77
N GLU A 39 -2.46 -16.70 -4.40
CA GLU A 39 -1.10 -16.56 -3.83
C GLU A 39 -1.06 -15.81 -2.48
N CYS A 40 -2.21 -15.35 -1.99
CA CYS A 40 -2.32 -14.46 -0.84
C CYS A 40 -3.56 -14.79 -0.02
N LYS A 41 -3.41 -14.85 1.31
CA LYS A 41 -4.57 -15.03 2.20
C LYS A 41 -5.44 -13.79 2.17
N ILE A 42 -6.75 -13.98 1.98
CA ILE A 42 -7.72 -12.88 1.94
C ILE A 42 -8.43 -12.78 3.29
N VAL A 43 -8.45 -11.58 3.86
CA VAL A 43 -9.14 -11.28 5.12
C VAL A 43 -10.19 -10.20 4.85
N ILE A 44 -11.45 -10.51 5.14
CA ILE A 44 -12.49 -9.49 5.22
C ILE A 44 -12.24 -8.67 6.49
N SER A 45 -12.21 -7.34 6.38
CA SER A 45 -11.99 -6.45 7.51
C SER A 45 -13.05 -5.36 7.59
N THR A 46 -14.14 -5.62 8.32
CA THR A 46 -15.35 -4.80 8.29
C THR A 46 -15.83 -4.37 9.68
N GLY A 47 -16.54 -3.23 9.73
CA GLY A 47 -17.31 -2.82 10.90
C GLY A 47 -18.64 -3.57 11.04
N ARG A 48 -19.10 -4.29 10.01
CA ARG A 48 -20.34 -5.07 10.06
C ARG A 48 -20.22 -6.22 11.08
N LYS A 49 -21.36 -6.63 11.63
CA LYS A 49 -21.44 -7.85 12.43
C LYS A 49 -21.28 -9.07 11.54
N PHE A 50 -20.83 -10.17 12.13
CA PHE A 50 -20.85 -11.46 11.45
C PHE A 50 -22.29 -11.85 11.09
N SER A 51 -22.51 -12.25 9.84
CA SER A 51 -23.83 -12.57 9.32
C SER A 51 -23.75 -13.45 8.07
N PRO A 52 -24.86 -14.09 7.65
CA PRO A 52 -24.90 -14.88 6.41
C PRO A 52 -24.45 -14.09 5.17
N ASP A 53 -24.75 -12.79 5.11
CA ASP A 53 -24.32 -11.91 4.00
C ASP A 53 -22.80 -11.77 3.96
N ILE A 54 -22.15 -11.62 5.12
CA ILE A 54 -20.69 -11.54 5.23
C ILE A 54 -20.06 -12.88 4.83
N VAL A 55 -20.64 -14.00 5.26
CA VAL A 55 -20.21 -15.34 4.87
C VAL A 55 -20.32 -15.52 3.35
N SER A 56 -21.45 -15.10 2.75
CA SER A 56 -21.68 -15.17 1.31
C SER A 56 -20.65 -14.35 0.52
N ILE A 57 -20.35 -13.12 0.98
CA ILE A 57 -19.29 -12.31 0.41
C ILE A 57 -17.93 -13.01 0.52
N GLY A 58 -17.59 -13.55 1.69
CA GLY A 58 -16.33 -14.25 1.90
C GLY A 58 -16.16 -15.47 1.03
N LYS A 59 -17.22 -16.27 0.84
CA LYS A 59 -17.20 -17.42 -0.08
C LYS A 59 -16.91 -16.98 -1.52
N LYS A 60 -17.52 -15.89 -1.99
CA LYS A 60 -17.28 -15.36 -3.35
C LYS A 60 -15.83 -14.97 -3.58
N ILE A 61 -15.19 -14.36 -2.60
CA ILE A 61 -13.80 -13.88 -2.71
C ILE A 61 -12.75 -14.84 -2.17
N SER A 62 -13.15 -16.04 -1.74
CA SER A 62 -12.28 -17.03 -1.10
C SER A 62 -11.55 -16.49 0.14
N ALA A 63 -12.30 -15.82 1.03
CA ALA A 63 -11.78 -15.30 2.30
C ALA A 63 -11.33 -16.43 3.24
N ASN A 64 -10.16 -16.25 3.86
CA ASN A 64 -9.60 -17.13 4.87
C ASN A 64 -9.97 -16.72 6.31
N PHE A 65 -10.29 -15.43 6.51
CA PHE A 65 -10.68 -14.90 7.82
C PHE A 65 -11.71 -13.78 7.67
N TYR A 66 -12.52 -13.60 8.73
CA TYR A 66 -13.58 -12.62 8.82
C TYR A 66 -13.40 -11.76 10.06
N VAL A 67 -12.79 -10.59 9.91
CA VAL A 67 -12.72 -9.57 10.97
C VAL A 67 -14.01 -8.75 10.93
N CYS A 68 -14.84 -8.93 11.95
CA CYS A 68 -16.14 -8.29 12.10
C CYS A 68 -16.12 -7.30 13.27
N GLN A 69 -17.07 -6.36 13.26
CA GLN A 69 -17.20 -5.34 14.31
C GLN A 69 -15.87 -4.61 14.60
N ASN A 70 -15.13 -4.25 13.55
CA ASN A 70 -13.79 -3.64 13.64
C ASN A 70 -12.78 -4.49 14.43
N GLY A 71 -12.92 -5.81 14.46
CA GLY A 71 -12.00 -6.69 15.18
C GLY A 71 -12.44 -7.06 16.58
N ALA A 72 -13.67 -6.73 16.98
CA ALA A 72 -14.25 -7.31 18.20
C ALA A 72 -14.56 -8.81 18.04
N GLU A 73 -14.70 -9.29 16.80
CA GLU A 73 -14.89 -10.71 16.50
C GLU A 73 -14.04 -11.10 15.29
N ILE A 74 -13.36 -12.24 15.36
CA ILE A 74 -12.60 -12.81 14.24
C ILE A 74 -13.00 -14.26 14.07
N TYR A 75 -13.39 -14.60 12.85
CA TYR A 75 -13.73 -15.97 12.47
C TYR A 75 -12.72 -16.52 11.46
N ASP A 76 -12.43 -17.81 11.54
CA ASP A 76 -11.61 -18.52 10.55
C ASP A 76 -12.41 -18.90 9.29
N GLN A 77 -11.76 -19.57 8.34
CA GLN A 77 -12.37 -20.02 7.09
C GLN A 77 -13.49 -21.06 7.28
N ASN A 78 -13.46 -21.78 8.40
CA ASN A 78 -14.46 -22.77 8.79
C ASN A 78 -15.61 -22.10 9.59
N LEU A 79 -15.57 -20.78 9.73
CA LEU A 79 -16.53 -19.96 10.47
C LEU A 79 -16.49 -20.18 11.99
N ASN A 80 -15.39 -20.71 12.53
CA ASN A 80 -15.18 -20.78 13.97
C ASN A 80 -14.79 -19.41 14.52
N LEU A 81 -15.39 -18.99 15.63
CA LEU A 81 -14.97 -17.80 16.37
C LEU A 81 -13.63 -18.07 17.05
N ILE A 82 -12.57 -17.42 16.59
CA ILE A 82 -11.19 -17.61 17.08
C ILE A 82 -10.69 -16.45 17.94
N PHE A 83 -11.41 -15.32 17.94
CA PHE A 83 -11.14 -14.18 18.81
C PHE A 83 -12.42 -13.40 19.07
N GLU A 84 -12.62 -13.00 20.32
CA GLU A 84 -13.70 -12.11 20.74
C GLU A 84 -13.15 -11.07 21.74
N SER A 85 -13.59 -9.83 21.63
CA SER A 85 -13.34 -8.81 22.63
C SER A 85 -14.58 -7.95 22.88
N ALA A 86 -14.98 -7.86 24.14
CA ALA A 86 -16.03 -6.98 24.59
C ALA A 86 -15.47 -5.87 25.47
N ILE A 87 -16.14 -4.72 25.42
CA ILE A 87 -15.85 -3.57 26.26
C ILE A 87 -16.09 -3.98 27.71
N ASN A 88 -15.16 -3.63 28.60
CA ASN A 88 -15.30 -3.88 30.02
C ASN A 88 -16.65 -3.36 30.55
N GLN A 89 -17.40 -4.19 31.27
CA GLN A 89 -18.76 -3.85 31.71
C GLN A 89 -18.84 -2.54 32.50
N LYS A 90 -17.84 -2.23 33.33
CA LYS A 90 -17.78 -0.97 34.08
C LYS A 90 -17.63 0.24 33.16
N ILE A 91 -16.88 0.09 32.06
CA ILE A 91 -16.74 1.13 31.04
C ILE A 91 -18.07 1.33 30.30
N VAL A 92 -18.77 0.24 29.95
CA VAL A 92 -20.10 0.32 29.32
C VAL A 92 -21.07 1.11 30.21
N GLU A 93 -21.10 0.82 31.50
CA GLU A 93 -21.93 1.52 32.48
C GLU A 93 -21.56 3.01 32.59
N GLN A 94 -20.27 3.33 32.66
CA GLN A 94 -19.80 4.71 32.69
C GLN A 94 -20.16 5.47 31.41
N ILE A 95 -20.00 4.86 30.23
CA ILE A 95 -20.38 5.47 28.95
C ILE A 95 -21.89 5.73 28.90
N LEU A 96 -22.73 4.81 29.38
CA LEU A 96 -24.17 5.03 29.48
C LEU A 96 -24.50 6.23 30.38
N ASN A 97 -23.86 6.32 31.55
CA ASN A 97 -24.06 7.43 32.48
C ASN A 97 -23.62 8.77 31.88
N PHE A 98 -22.51 8.79 31.13
CA PHE A 98 -22.11 9.96 30.38
C PHE A 98 -23.06 10.29 29.23
N ALA A 99 -23.57 9.30 28.50
CA ALA A 99 -24.54 9.52 27.44
C ALA A 99 -25.81 10.20 27.97
N LYS A 100 -26.30 9.76 29.15
CA LYS A 100 -27.41 10.41 29.86
C LYS A 100 -27.09 11.85 30.23
N LYS A 101 -25.96 12.10 30.90
CA LYS A 101 -25.53 13.45 31.34
C LYS A 101 -25.34 14.41 30.16
N TRP A 102 -24.74 13.92 29.09
CA TRP A 102 -24.51 14.70 27.87
C TRP A 102 -25.75 14.79 26.99
N ASN A 103 -26.87 14.13 27.33
CA ASN A 103 -28.11 14.16 26.55
C ASN A 103 -27.86 13.74 25.07
N VAL A 104 -27.18 12.60 24.88
CA VAL A 104 -26.94 11.95 23.57
C VAL A 104 -27.57 10.57 23.54
N SER A 105 -27.90 10.07 22.35
CA SER A 105 -28.49 8.73 22.21
C SER A 105 -27.42 7.66 22.12
N ILE A 106 -27.73 6.44 22.56
CA ILE A 106 -26.79 5.32 22.63
C ILE A 106 -27.44 4.02 22.14
N SER A 107 -26.67 3.14 21.51
CA SER A 107 -27.07 1.78 21.11
C SER A 107 -25.97 0.80 21.46
N PHE A 108 -26.35 -0.40 21.91
CA PHE A 108 -25.44 -1.49 22.27
C PHE A 108 -25.75 -2.69 21.39
N ASP A 109 -24.82 -3.14 20.55
CA ASP A 109 -24.90 -4.39 19.78
C ASP A 109 -26.29 -4.79 19.24
N SER A 110 -27.14 -3.84 18.87
CA SER A 110 -28.52 -4.13 18.52
C SER A 110 -29.08 -3.03 17.64
N LYS A 111 -30.31 -3.24 17.18
CA LYS A 111 -31.07 -2.22 16.47
C LYS A 111 -31.94 -1.40 17.42
N VAL A 112 -31.55 -1.29 18.70
CA VAL A 112 -32.27 -0.50 19.70
C VAL A 112 -31.44 0.74 20.03
N ILE A 113 -31.99 1.92 19.71
CA ILE A 113 -31.42 3.20 20.10
C ILE A 113 -32.13 3.71 21.34
N PHE A 114 -31.36 4.02 22.37
CA PHE A 114 -31.82 4.61 23.61
C PHE A 114 -31.59 6.11 23.58
N SER A 115 -32.69 6.87 23.59
CA SER A 115 -32.70 8.32 23.41
C SER A 115 -33.21 9.05 24.66
N PRO A 116 -32.63 10.21 24.99
CA PRO A 116 -32.97 10.97 26.19
C PRO A 116 -34.26 11.79 26.11
N SER A 117 -34.79 12.13 24.92
CA SER A 117 -36.01 12.95 24.80
C SER A 117 -37.05 12.39 23.82
N LYS A 118 -38.34 12.68 24.07
CA LYS A 118 -39.48 12.28 23.22
C LYS A 118 -39.46 12.92 21.81
N SER A 119 -39.03 14.18 21.71
CA SER A 119 -38.87 14.85 20.41
C SER A 119 -37.72 14.25 19.59
N PHE A 120 -36.64 13.86 20.27
CA PHE A 120 -35.49 13.20 19.66
C PHE A 120 -35.81 11.75 19.26
N LEU A 121 -36.60 11.04 20.07
CA LEU A 121 -37.19 9.72 19.76
C LEU A 121 -37.94 9.76 18.42
N TYR A 122 -38.85 10.73 18.25
CA TYR A 122 -39.62 10.90 17.01
C TYR A 122 -38.72 11.21 15.81
N LEU A 123 -37.81 12.18 15.94
CA LEU A 123 -36.91 12.56 14.85
C LEU A 123 -35.99 11.40 14.42
N PHE A 124 -35.39 10.68 15.37
CA PHE A 124 -34.52 9.54 15.07
C PHE A 124 -35.27 8.37 14.45
N SER A 125 -36.51 8.09 14.88
CA SER A 125 -37.33 7.03 14.27
C SER A 125 -37.55 7.27 12.76
N LYS A 126 -37.62 8.54 12.32
CA LYS A 126 -37.75 8.92 10.91
C LYS A 126 -36.44 8.78 10.13
N PHE A 127 -35.29 9.13 10.74
CA PHE A 127 -33.98 9.02 10.09
C PHE A 127 -33.40 7.60 10.10
N PHE A 128 -33.77 6.79 11.09
CA PHE A 128 -33.29 5.43 11.30
C PHE A 128 -34.48 4.46 11.40
N PRO A 129 -35.28 4.29 10.33
CA PRO A 129 -36.52 3.51 10.37
C PRO A 129 -36.30 2.02 10.65
N ASN A 130 -35.06 1.54 10.53
CA ASN A 130 -34.69 0.16 10.86
C ASN A 130 -34.32 -0.04 12.34
N PHE A 131 -34.38 1.00 13.17
CA PHE A 131 -34.05 0.94 14.60
C PHE A 131 -35.29 1.16 15.45
N GLU A 132 -35.45 0.33 16.47
CA GLU A 132 -36.39 0.57 17.56
C GLU A 132 -35.80 1.68 18.45
N VAL A 133 -36.59 2.67 18.83
CA VAL A 133 -36.10 3.77 19.68
C VAL A 133 -36.82 3.77 21.02
N LYS A 134 -36.06 3.65 22.11
CA LYS A 134 -36.54 3.58 23.50
C LYS A 134 -36.02 4.75 24.33
N ASN A 135 -36.65 5.02 25.46
CA ASN A 135 -36.15 6.01 26.41
C ASN A 135 -34.87 5.50 27.10
N ILE A 136 -33.83 6.34 27.18
CA ILE A 136 -32.53 5.99 27.77
C ILE A 136 -32.58 5.67 29.27
N ASN A 137 -33.62 6.10 29.98
CA ASN A 137 -33.82 5.77 31.39
C ASN A 137 -34.36 4.34 31.58
N LYS A 138 -34.82 3.69 30.50
CA LYS A 138 -35.31 2.31 30.49
C LYS A 138 -34.27 1.31 29.97
N VAL A 139 -33.00 1.69 29.95
CA VAL A 139 -31.93 0.79 29.51
C VAL A 139 -31.75 -0.31 30.55
N ASP A 140 -32.01 -1.54 30.14
CA ASP A 140 -31.42 -2.72 30.77
C ASP A 140 -30.04 -2.95 30.14
N LEU A 141 -28.98 -2.88 30.95
CA LEU A 141 -27.61 -2.81 30.43
C LEU A 141 -27.15 -4.19 29.95
N PRO A 142 -26.93 -4.39 28.64
CA PRO A 142 -26.51 -5.70 28.15
C PRO A 142 -25.12 -6.07 28.66
N LYS A 143 -24.90 -7.38 28.83
CA LYS A 143 -23.57 -7.96 29.08
C LYS A 143 -22.85 -8.23 27.76
N ASN A 144 -21.53 -8.35 27.82
CA ASN A 144 -20.67 -8.71 26.69
C ASN A 144 -20.83 -7.78 25.47
N VAL A 145 -20.84 -6.45 25.72
CA VAL A 145 -20.99 -5.44 24.67
C VAL A 145 -19.69 -5.32 23.87
N LYS A 146 -19.73 -5.70 22.60
CA LYS A 146 -18.65 -5.57 21.61
C LYS A 146 -18.58 -4.16 21.05
N LYS A 147 -19.74 -3.53 20.89
CA LYS A 147 -19.86 -2.23 20.24
C LYS A 147 -20.93 -1.33 20.84
N ILE A 148 -20.54 -0.07 21.03
CA ILE A 148 -21.44 1.03 21.36
C ILE A 148 -21.49 2.02 20.19
N LEU A 149 -22.68 2.46 19.84
CA LEU A 149 -22.89 3.59 18.93
C LEU A 149 -23.52 4.75 19.71
N ILE A 150 -22.96 5.95 19.57
CA ILE A 150 -23.52 7.17 20.15
C ILE A 150 -23.94 8.10 19.03
N PHE A 151 -25.14 8.68 19.14
CA PHE A 151 -25.76 9.48 18.10
C PHE A 151 -26.13 10.87 18.59
N SER A 152 -25.91 11.87 17.74
CA SER A 152 -26.50 13.20 17.91
C SER A 152 -26.60 13.94 16.57
N PRO A 153 -27.69 14.69 16.31
CA PRO A 153 -27.87 15.51 15.12
C PRO A 153 -26.99 16.77 15.20
N ASN A 154 -26.42 17.07 16.36
CA ASN A 154 -25.45 18.14 16.53
C ASN A 154 -24.02 17.57 16.43
N ILE A 155 -23.36 17.89 15.33
CA ILE A 155 -21.99 17.44 15.02
C ILE A 155 -20.94 18.02 15.98
N PHE A 156 -21.14 19.24 16.47
CA PHE A 156 -20.26 19.87 17.45
C PHE A 156 -20.36 19.18 18.81
N LYS A 157 -21.57 18.75 19.18
CA LYS A 157 -21.81 17.97 20.39
C LYS A 157 -21.13 16.61 20.32
N ILE A 158 -21.25 15.90 19.18
CA ILE A 158 -20.52 14.65 18.95
C ILE A 158 -19.01 14.87 19.03
N SER A 159 -18.48 15.90 18.38
CA SER A 159 -17.06 16.21 18.42
C SER A 159 -16.54 16.49 19.83
N LYS A 160 -17.27 17.28 20.64
CA LYS A 160 -16.93 17.54 22.05
C LYS A 160 -17.01 16.27 22.89
N PHE A 161 -18.07 15.48 22.72
CA PHE A 161 -18.25 14.26 23.50
C PHE A 161 -17.21 13.19 23.15
N ARG A 162 -16.83 13.07 21.87
CA ARG A 162 -15.70 12.24 21.45
C ARG A 162 -14.42 12.61 22.19
N LYS A 163 -14.04 13.89 22.19
CA LYS A 163 -12.82 14.33 22.89
C LYS A 163 -12.86 14.00 24.38
N PHE A 164 -14.00 14.24 25.03
CA PHE A 164 -14.22 13.86 26.42
C PHE A 164 -14.02 12.36 26.65
N LEU A 165 -14.55 11.50 25.77
CA LEU A 165 -14.37 10.06 25.88
C LEU A 165 -12.93 9.62 25.62
N GLU A 166 -12.25 10.23 24.65
CA GLU A 166 -10.82 9.99 24.36
C GLU A 166 -9.94 10.33 25.57
N GLU A 167 -10.22 11.45 26.24
CA GLU A 167 -9.50 11.86 27.46
C GLU A 167 -9.81 10.94 28.65
N PHE A 168 -11.08 10.60 28.86
CA PHE A 168 -11.52 9.83 30.05
C PHE A 168 -11.16 8.34 29.96
N PHE A 169 -11.21 7.75 28.76
CA PHE A 169 -10.98 6.32 28.53
C PHE A 169 -9.72 6.05 27.68
N SER A 170 -8.74 6.96 27.71
CA SER A 170 -7.49 6.79 26.98
C SER A 170 -6.91 5.38 27.18
N GLU A 171 -6.53 4.74 26.07
CA GLU A 171 -5.99 3.37 26.00
C GLU A 171 -6.91 2.24 26.52
N LYS A 172 -8.19 2.52 26.79
CA LYS A 172 -9.16 1.51 27.23
C LYS A 172 -10.23 1.16 26.19
N ILE A 173 -10.45 2.05 25.23
CA ILE A 173 -11.41 1.84 24.14
C ILE A 173 -10.85 2.38 22.82
N GLN A 174 -11.39 1.88 21.72
CA GLN A 174 -11.22 2.47 20.39
C GLN A 174 -12.41 3.37 20.09
N ILE A 175 -12.17 4.53 19.47
CA ILE A 175 -13.21 5.51 19.16
C ILE A 175 -13.06 5.95 17.70
N TYR A 176 -14.11 5.80 16.92
CA TYR A 176 -14.17 6.22 15.52
C TYR A 176 -15.38 7.10 15.28
N THR A 177 -15.30 8.01 14.31
CA THR A 177 -16.44 8.81 13.88
C THR A 177 -16.91 8.36 12.50
N ILE A 178 -18.17 7.95 12.43
CA ILE A 178 -18.81 7.48 11.20
C ILE A 178 -19.95 8.42 10.79
N GLU A 179 -20.64 8.11 9.68
CA GLU A 179 -21.80 8.87 9.18
C GLU A 179 -21.58 10.38 9.11
N LYS A 180 -20.52 10.82 8.42
CA LYS A 180 -20.14 12.24 8.24
C LYS A 180 -19.93 13.04 9.53
N GLY A 181 -19.81 12.40 10.69
CA GLY A 181 -19.61 13.11 11.96
C GLY A 181 -20.74 12.98 12.97
N PHE A 182 -21.87 12.36 12.62
CA PHE A 182 -23.06 12.31 13.49
C PHE A 182 -23.07 11.15 14.46
N VAL A 183 -22.16 10.18 14.29
CA VAL A 183 -22.12 8.95 15.08
C VAL A 183 -20.70 8.67 15.56
N ILE A 184 -20.57 8.36 16.85
CA ILE A 184 -19.35 7.79 17.43
C ILE A 184 -19.55 6.28 17.52
N GLU A 185 -18.58 5.53 17.01
CA GLU A 185 -18.50 4.08 17.20
C GLU A 185 -17.39 3.78 18.20
N ILE A 186 -17.71 2.96 19.20
CA ILE A 186 -16.79 2.58 20.28
C ILE A 186 -16.71 1.05 20.33
N THR A 187 -15.48 0.55 20.42
CA THR A 187 -15.17 -0.87 20.64
C THR A 187 -14.11 -1.00 21.74
N ASP A 188 -13.87 -2.22 22.21
CA ASP A 188 -12.79 -2.50 23.17
C ASP A 188 -11.42 -2.06 22.62
N PHE A 189 -10.46 -1.73 23.49
CA PHE A 189 -9.12 -1.31 23.06
C PHE A 189 -8.44 -2.36 22.15
N LYS A 190 -8.66 -3.65 22.40
CA LYS A 190 -8.12 -4.76 21.61
C LYS A 190 -8.89 -4.98 20.30
N ALA A 191 -10.05 -4.34 20.13
CA ALA A 191 -10.92 -4.47 18.97
C ALA A 191 -10.72 -3.31 17.98
N SER A 192 -9.66 -3.39 17.18
CA SER A 192 -9.46 -2.56 15.98
C SER A 192 -9.05 -3.42 14.79
N LYS A 193 -9.25 -2.91 13.56
CA LYS A 193 -8.80 -3.60 12.34
C LYS A 193 -7.28 -3.85 12.38
N GLY A 194 -6.50 -2.93 12.96
CA GLY A 194 -5.07 -3.10 13.19
C GLY A 194 -4.74 -4.24 14.16
N GLN A 195 -5.38 -4.28 15.33
CA GLN A 195 -5.15 -5.36 16.31
C GLN A 195 -5.60 -6.73 15.77
N ALA A 196 -6.67 -6.76 14.98
CA ALA A 196 -7.09 -7.96 14.28
C ALA A 196 -6.03 -8.46 13.28
N ALA A 197 -5.36 -7.54 12.58
CA ALA A 197 -4.25 -7.90 11.70
C ALA A 197 -3.07 -8.51 12.48
N VAL A 198 -2.73 -7.95 13.66
CA VAL A 198 -1.70 -8.51 14.55
C VAL A 198 -2.08 -9.91 15.02
N PHE A 199 -3.33 -10.12 15.43
CA PHE A 199 -3.82 -11.42 15.84
C PHE A 199 -3.72 -12.46 14.70
N ILE A 200 -4.22 -12.11 13.51
CA ILE A 200 -4.19 -13.02 12.34
C ILE A 200 -2.75 -13.30 11.89
N SER A 201 -1.84 -12.33 11.98
CA SER A 201 -0.42 -12.55 11.71
C SER A 201 0.17 -13.63 12.60
N LYS A 202 -0.14 -13.62 13.91
CA LYS A 202 0.30 -14.67 14.85
C LYS A 202 -0.29 -16.03 14.50
N VAL A 203 -1.60 -16.09 14.26
CA VAL A 203 -2.30 -17.35 13.92
C VAL A 203 -1.79 -17.97 12.62
N THR A 204 -1.42 -17.13 11.65
CA THR A 204 -0.95 -17.60 10.33
C THR A 204 0.57 -17.77 10.23
N ASN A 205 1.32 -17.31 11.22
CA ASN A 205 2.77 -17.15 11.18
C ASN A 205 3.26 -16.36 9.95
N ILE A 206 2.45 -15.42 9.45
CA ILE A 206 2.81 -14.53 8.34
C ILE A 206 3.15 -13.16 8.91
N SER A 207 4.39 -12.70 8.69
CA SER A 207 4.81 -11.35 9.09
C SER A 207 3.97 -10.27 8.39
N LEU A 208 3.57 -9.25 9.15
CA LEU A 208 2.84 -8.09 8.63
C LEU A 208 3.66 -7.25 7.65
N ASN A 209 4.98 -7.45 7.56
CA ASN A 209 5.81 -6.87 6.50
C ASN A 209 5.40 -7.35 5.09
N TYR A 210 4.73 -8.50 5.00
CA TYR A 210 4.18 -9.05 3.76
C TYR A 210 2.66 -8.84 3.67
N SER A 211 2.13 -7.81 4.33
CA SER A 211 0.70 -7.54 4.38
C SER A 211 0.29 -6.19 3.80
N PHE A 212 -0.94 -6.09 3.32
CA PHE A 212 -1.53 -4.78 3.04
C PHE A 212 -2.99 -4.72 3.46
N HIS A 213 -3.47 -3.50 3.71
CA HIS A 213 -4.86 -3.19 3.99
C HIS A 213 -5.40 -2.23 2.94
N ILE A 214 -6.61 -2.45 2.45
CA ILE A 214 -7.36 -1.51 1.61
C ILE A 214 -8.66 -1.15 2.31
N GLY A 215 -8.90 0.15 2.47
CA GLY A 215 -10.03 0.70 3.22
C GLY A 215 -10.37 2.12 2.83
N ASP A 216 -11.47 2.67 3.35
CA ASP A 216 -11.90 4.02 3.00
C ASP A 216 -12.22 4.95 4.18
N SER A 217 -12.23 4.44 5.41
CA SER A 217 -12.79 5.16 6.57
C SER A 217 -11.80 5.26 7.74
N GLU A 218 -12.25 5.81 8.87
CA GLU A 218 -11.37 6.12 10.01
C GLU A 218 -10.88 4.86 10.72
N ASN A 219 -11.71 3.82 10.82
CA ASN A 219 -11.33 2.55 11.45
C ASN A 219 -10.20 1.84 10.70
N ASP A 220 -10.04 2.07 9.40
CA ASP A 220 -8.96 1.52 8.57
C ASP A 220 -7.61 2.13 8.92
N ILE A 221 -7.59 3.35 9.45
CA ILE A 221 -6.35 4.04 9.87
C ILE A 221 -5.69 3.29 11.03
N SER A 222 -6.42 2.52 11.83
CA SER A 222 -5.83 1.67 12.88
C SER A 222 -4.80 0.67 12.35
N THR A 223 -4.83 0.35 11.04
CA THR A 223 -3.85 -0.53 10.39
C THR A 223 -2.57 0.19 9.97
N LYS A 224 -2.56 1.53 10.02
CA LYS A 224 -1.39 2.34 9.66
C LYS A 224 -0.23 2.01 10.60
N ASN A 225 0.95 1.75 10.03
CA ASN A 225 2.15 1.30 10.74
C ASN A 225 2.03 -0.08 11.42
N VAL A 226 0.92 -0.79 11.20
CA VAL A 226 0.73 -2.19 11.61
C VAL A 226 0.97 -3.10 10.40
N VAL A 227 0.29 -2.82 9.28
CA VAL A 227 0.52 -3.50 8.00
C VAL A 227 1.61 -2.78 7.19
N ASN A 228 2.30 -3.50 6.30
CA ASN A 228 3.34 -2.91 5.44
C ASN A 228 2.79 -1.78 4.55
N MET A 229 1.57 -1.95 4.02
CA MET A 229 0.96 -0.96 3.16
C MET A 229 -0.52 -0.75 3.49
N LEU A 230 -0.92 0.51 3.64
CA LEU A 230 -2.32 0.92 3.82
C LEU A 230 -2.72 1.74 2.60
N ILE A 231 -3.62 1.19 1.80
CA ILE A 231 -4.21 1.85 0.64
C ILE A 231 -5.54 2.47 1.09
N LEU A 232 -5.61 3.82 1.14
CA LEU A 232 -6.88 4.50 1.37
C LEU A 232 -7.55 4.84 0.04
N MET A 233 -8.81 4.43 -0.13
CA MET A 233 -9.59 4.68 -1.35
C MET A 233 -9.71 6.18 -1.64
N LYS A 234 -9.82 6.58 -2.91
CA LYS A 234 -9.91 8.00 -3.28
C LYS A 234 -11.21 8.65 -2.78
N ASN A 235 -12.26 7.86 -2.56
CA ASN A 235 -13.52 8.29 -1.94
C ASN A 235 -13.45 8.50 -0.43
N SER A 236 -12.35 8.13 0.24
CA SER A 236 -12.15 8.49 1.64
C SER A 236 -12.28 10.00 1.86
N PRO A 237 -12.82 10.44 3.01
CA PRO A 237 -12.83 11.84 3.39
C PRO A 237 -11.44 12.48 3.24
N ARG A 238 -11.38 13.69 2.69
CA ARG A 238 -10.11 14.37 2.36
C ARG A 238 -9.15 14.44 3.56
N LYS A 239 -9.69 14.65 4.77
CA LYS A 239 -8.93 14.67 6.03
C LYS A 239 -8.25 13.34 6.38
N LEU A 240 -8.82 12.21 5.95
CA LEU A 240 -8.32 10.87 6.25
C LEU A 240 -7.26 10.41 5.26
N ARG A 241 -7.35 10.83 3.99
CA ARG A 241 -6.43 10.40 2.91
C ARG A 241 -4.96 10.52 3.27
N LYS A 242 -4.55 11.59 3.97
CA LYS A 242 -3.15 11.82 4.40
C LYS A 242 -2.56 10.71 5.30
N HIS A 243 -3.39 9.86 5.88
CA HIS A 243 -2.98 8.77 6.75
C HIS A 243 -2.64 7.49 5.96
N GLY A 244 -3.07 7.36 4.71
CA GLY A 244 -2.72 6.25 3.83
C GLY A 244 -1.22 6.21 3.51
N HIS A 245 -0.68 5.03 3.23
CA HIS A 245 0.62 4.92 2.56
C HIS A 245 0.49 5.32 1.10
N ILE A 246 -0.58 4.85 0.45
CA ILE A 246 -0.93 5.16 -0.92
C ILE A 246 -2.40 5.58 -0.97
N ILE A 247 -2.73 6.52 -1.85
CA ILE A 247 -4.12 6.81 -2.22
C ILE A 247 -4.49 5.92 -3.39
N GLY A 248 -5.51 5.08 -3.18
CA GLY A 248 -6.06 4.20 -4.20
C GLY A 248 -6.94 4.94 -5.21
N TYR A 249 -7.90 4.22 -5.77
CA TYR A 249 -8.80 4.72 -6.80
C TYR A 249 -10.18 5.04 -6.22
N LYS A 250 -11.04 5.69 -7.01
CA LYS A 250 -12.45 5.88 -6.63
C LYS A 250 -13.14 4.52 -6.55
N ARG A 251 -14.20 4.43 -5.74
CA ARG A 251 -14.95 3.21 -5.44
C ARG A 251 -15.18 2.26 -6.63
N LYS A 252 -15.74 2.74 -7.75
CA LYS A 252 -16.06 1.92 -8.93
C LYS A 252 -14.80 1.23 -9.49
N PHE A 253 -14.76 -0.10 -9.39
CA PHE A 253 -13.61 -0.95 -9.75
C PHE A 253 -12.31 -0.57 -9.02
N GLY A 254 -12.42 0.14 -7.90
CA GLY A 254 -11.28 0.79 -7.26
C GLY A 254 -10.31 -0.21 -6.64
N VAL A 255 -10.83 -1.31 -6.09
CA VAL A 255 -10.01 -2.40 -5.54
C VAL A 255 -9.25 -3.09 -6.67
N ALA A 256 -9.92 -3.46 -7.77
CA ALA A 256 -9.26 -4.07 -8.92
C ALA A 256 -8.12 -3.21 -9.47
N LYS A 257 -8.35 -1.90 -9.64
CA LYS A 257 -7.31 -0.96 -10.08
C LYS A 257 -6.16 -0.86 -9.09
N ALA A 258 -6.45 -0.85 -7.78
CA ALA A 258 -5.42 -0.81 -6.75
C ALA A 258 -4.58 -2.09 -6.75
N LEU A 259 -5.20 -3.26 -6.84
CA LEU A 259 -4.50 -4.54 -6.94
C LEU A 259 -3.62 -4.60 -8.19
N GLU A 260 -4.15 -4.22 -9.35
CA GLU A 260 -3.39 -4.24 -10.60
C GLU A 260 -2.15 -3.33 -10.53
N ASN A 261 -2.30 -2.08 -10.07
CA ASN A 261 -1.23 -1.08 -10.13
C ASN A 261 -0.25 -1.13 -8.95
N PHE A 262 -0.65 -1.66 -7.79
CA PHE A 262 0.18 -1.64 -6.58
C PHE A 262 0.61 -3.02 -6.09
N ILE A 263 -0.10 -4.09 -6.51
CA ILE A 263 0.13 -5.45 -5.99
C ILE A 263 0.61 -6.40 -7.09
N PHE A 264 -0.08 -6.45 -8.23
CA PHE A 264 0.27 -7.35 -9.35
C PHE A 264 1.37 -6.78 -10.25
N LYS A 265 1.35 -5.47 -10.50
CA LYS A 265 2.38 -4.76 -11.27
C LYS A 265 3.00 -3.62 -10.44
N PRO A 266 3.63 -3.94 -9.30
CA PRO A 266 4.30 -2.92 -8.52
C PRO A 266 5.42 -2.30 -9.36
N LYS A 267 5.43 -0.98 -9.46
CA LYS A 267 6.47 -0.25 -10.20
C LYS A 267 7.71 -0.07 -9.33
N SER A 268 8.89 -0.24 -9.92
CA SER A 268 10.17 -0.03 -9.24
C SER A 268 10.47 1.46 -9.03
N ILE A 269 11.52 1.77 -8.28
CA ILE A 269 12.11 3.12 -8.23
C ILE A 269 13.38 3.13 -9.08
N ALA A 270 13.44 4.02 -10.07
CA ALA A 270 14.65 4.20 -10.87
C ALA A 270 15.70 4.99 -10.10
N ILE A 271 16.93 4.48 -10.04
CA ILE A 271 18.10 5.21 -9.58
C ILE A 271 18.93 5.60 -10.80
N VAL A 272 19.03 6.91 -11.02
CA VAL A 272 19.71 7.51 -12.17
C VAL A 272 20.75 8.53 -11.72
N GLY A 273 21.59 8.96 -12.64
CA GLY A 273 22.64 9.95 -12.39
C GLY A 273 23.90 9.65 -13.17
N PHE A 274 24.83 10.59 -13.17
CA PHE A 274 26.05 10.48 -13.96
C PHE A 274 26.90 9.26 -13.61
N TYR A 275 27.76 8.87 -14.55
CA TYR A 275 28.82 7.92 -14.28
C TYR A 275 29.62 8.36 -13.04
N ALA A 276 29.95 7.40 -12.17
CA ALA A 276 30.66 7.61 -10.91
C ALA A 276 29.97 8.53 -9.88
N SER A 277 28.67 8.85 -10.02
CA SER A 277 27.95 9.67 -9.03
C SER A 277 27.74 8.98 -7.67
N GLY A 278 27.95 7.66 -7.60
CA GLY A 278 27.77 6.84 -6.41
C GLY A 278 26.44 6.07 -6.34
N LYS A 279 25.74 5.90 -7.47
CA LYS A 279 24.50 5.11 -7.59
C LYS A 279 24.65 3.71 -7.00
N THR A 280 25.61 2.95 -7.50
CA THR A 280 25.88 1.58 -7.04
C THR A 280 26.18 1.53 -5.55
N THR A 281 26.97 2.48 -5.02
CA THR A 281 27.28 2.56 -3.58
C THR A 281 26.04 2.88 -2.75
N PHE A 282 25.20 3.80 -3.22
CA PHE A 282 23.93 4.14 -2.59
C PHE A 282 23.00 2.91 -2.56
N LEU A 283 22.90 2.19 -3.68
CA LEU A 283 22.08 1.00 -3.80
C LEU A 283 22.58 -0.15 -2.92
N LYS A 284 23.89 -0.37 -2.82
CA LYS A 284 24.47 -1.33 -1.87
C LYS A 284 24.12 -0.99 -0.42
N ALA A 285 23.95 0.29 -0.08
CA ALA A 285 23.46 0.68 1.24
C ALA A 285 21.94 0.47 1.39
N VAL A 286 21.16 0.62 0.31
CA VAL A 286 19.72 0.29 0.29
C VAL A 286 19.47 -1.21 0.48
N GLU A 287 20.28 -2.07 -0.14
CA GLU A 287 20.18 -3.54 0.00
C GLU A 287 20.34 -4.00 1.45
N LYS A 288 21.15 -3.31 2.26
CA LYS A 288 21.31 -3.60 3.70
C LYS A 288 20.01 -3.45 4.50
N PHE A 289 19.00 -2.78 3.96
CA PHE A 289 17.67 -2.66 4.54
C PHE A 289 16.67 -3.70 3.99
N GLY A 290 17.13 -4.69 3.22
CA GLY A 290 16.31 -5.79 2.69
C GLY A 290 15.60 -5.48 1.36
N TYR A 291 15.93 -4.37 0.70
CA TYR A 291 15.33 -4.01 -0.59
C TYR A 291 16.08 -4.64 -1.76
N SER A 292 15.36 -5.31 -2.65
CA SER A 292 15.92 -5.85 -3.89
C SER A 292 16.28 -4.77 -4.91
N VAL A 293 17.41 -4.98 -5.59
CA VAL A 293 17.96 -4.06 -6.60
C VAL A 293 18.24 -4.81 -7.89
N LEU A 294 17.92 -4.20 -9.03
CA LEU A 294 18.44 -4.61 -10.34
C LEU A 294 19.53 -3.65 -10.78
N TYR A 295 20.71 -4.18 -11.11
CA TYR A 295 21.78 -3.44 -11.77
C TYR A 295 21.74 -3.73 -13.26
N THR A 296 21.36 -2.75 -14.11
CA THR A 296 21.23 -2.99 -15.55
C THR A 296 22.56 -3.36 -16.21
N ASP A 297 23.69 -2.87 -15.68
CA ASP A 297 25.03 -3.21 -16.17
C ASP A 297 25.32 -4.72 -15.98
N GLU A 298 24.89 -5.29 -14.84
CA GLU A 298 25.02 -6.72 -14.54
C GLU A 298 24.03 -7.55 -15.37
N PHE A 299 22.80 -7.07 -15.51
CA PHE A 299 21.81 -7.67 -16.41
C PHE A 299 22.34 -7.82 -17.83
N TYR A 300 22.87 -6.73 -18.42
CA TYR A 300 23.44 -6.79 -19.77
C TYR A 300 24.73 -7.59 -19.82
N PHE A 301 25.57 -7.55 -18.79
CA PHE A 301 26.74 -8.43 -18.71
C PHE A 301 26.32 -9.89 -18.89
N ASN A 302 25.29 -10.34 -18.16
CA ASN A 302 24.75 -11.69 -18.26
C ASN A 302 24.03 -11.94 -19.59
N CYS A 303 23.33 -10.95 -20.13
CA CYS A 303 22.61 -11.07 -21.40
C CYS A 303 23.54 -11.26 -22.62
N PHE A 304 24.79 -10.79 -22.52
CA PHE A 304 25.82 -10.94 -23.56
C PHE A 304 26.72 -12.17 -23.37
N LEU A 305 26.45 -13.06 -22.41
CA LEU A 305 27.11 -14.36 -22.33
C LEU A 305 26.68 -15.27 -23.49
N GLU A 306 27.51 -16.25 -23.83
CA GLU A 306 27.21 -17.22 -24.90
C GLU A 306 25.82 -17.86 -24.72
N ASN A 307 25.10 -18.06 -25.82
CA ASN A 307 23.74 -18.60 -25.86
C ASN A 307 22.67 -17.77 -25.12
N LYS A 308 22.95 -16.49 -24.81
CA LYS A 308 21.98 -15.57 -24.23
C LYS A 308 21.41 -14.60 -25.28
N PRO A 309 20.22 -14.01 -25.05
CA PRO A 309 19.50 -13.27 -26.09
C PRO A 309 20.28 -12.11 -26.71
N CYS A 310 21.00 -11.31 -25.91
CA CYS A 310 21.75 -10.18 -26.44
C CYS A 310 22.98 -10.66 -27.25
N PHE A 311 23.62 -11.75 -26.84
CA PHE A 311 24.73 -12.35 -27.57
C PHE A 311 24.29 -12.87 -28.94
N GLU A 312 23.20 -13.62 -29.01
CA GLU A 312 22.68 -14.17 -30.28
C GLU A 312 22.27 -13.07 -31.26
N ILE A 313 21.71 -11.96 -30.75
CA ILE A 313 21.42 -10.79 -31.56
C ILE A 313 22.72 -10.25 -32.17
N VAL A 314 23.76 -10.00 -31.37
CA VAL A 314 25.04 -9.47 -31.87
C VAL A 314 25.71 -10.41 -32.85
N LYS A 315 25.71 -11.71 -32.56
CA LYS A 315 26.25 -12.75 -33.45
C LYS A 315 25.62 -12.70 -34.83
N LYS A 316 24.31 -12.42 -34.92
CA LYS A 316 23.59 -12.37 -36.18
C LYS A 316 23.93 -11.16 -37.05
N PHE A 317 24.18 -9.98 -36.46
CA PHE A 317 24.36 -8.74 -37.24
C PHE A 317 25.82 -8.25 -37.33
N LYS A 318 26.68 -8.58 -36.36
CA LYS A 318 28.12 -8.28 -36.34
C LYS A 318 28.92 -9.48 -35.81
N PRO A 319 29.02 -10.57 -36.58
CA PRO A 319 29.77 -11.76 -36.17
C PRO A 319 31.26 -11.47 -35.92
N ASP A 320 31.82 -10.45 -36.57
CA ASP A 320 33.21 -9.97 -36.40
C ASP A 320 33.52 -9.41 -35.00
N PHE A 321 32.48 -9.13 -34.21
CA PHE A 321 32.60 -8.72 -32.81
C PHE A 321 32.77 -9.91 -31.86
N ILE A 322 32.64 -11.14 -32.35
CA ILE A 322 32.70 -12.35 -31.54
C ILE A 322 33.98 -13.11 -31.86
N HIS A 323 34.75 -13.43 -30.82
CA HIS A 323 35.97 -14.23 -30.90
C HIS A 323 35.88 -15.34 -29.87
N ASN A 324 36.04 -16.60 -30.28
CA ASN A 324 35.90 -17.78 -29.41
C ASN A 324 34.60 -17.77 -28.59
N ASN A 325 33.47 -17.46 -29.23
CA ASN A 325 32.15 -17.32 -28.61
C ASN A 325 32.06 -16.27 -27.48
N ILE A 326 32.99 -15.32 -27.44
CA ILE A 326 32.98 -14.20 -26.51
C ILE A 326 32.80 -12.89 -27.28
N LEU A 327 31.83 -12.08 -26.85
CA LEU A 327 31.61 -10.75 -27.40
C LEU A 327 32.72 -9.78 -26.97
N ASP A 328 33.37 -9.15 -27.94
CA ASP A 328 34.23 -7.99 -27.72
C ASP A 328 33.38 -6.74 -27.43
N LYS A 329 33.24 -6.44 -26.14
CA LYS A 329 32.48 -5.27 -25.65
C LYS A 329 33.09 -3.94 -26.09
N ASN A 330 34.39 -3.89 -26.41
CA ASN A 330 35.02 -2.66 -26.88
C ASN A 330 34.62 -2.39 -28.33
N LYS A 331 34.65 -3.40 -29.20
CA LYS A 331 34.14 -3.26 -30.58
C LYS A 331 32.68 -2.84 -30.62
N LEU A 332 31.83 -3.46 -29.81
CA LEU A 332 30.42 -3.06 -29.71
C LEU A 332 30.27 -1.61 -29.24
N ARG A 333 31.04 -1.19 -28.22
CA ARG A 333 31.03 0.19 -27.73
C ARG A 333 31.48 1.18 -28.80
N ASP A 334 32.52 0.84 -29.54
CA ASP A 334 33.10 1.69 -30.58
C ASP A 334 32.13 1.87 -31.74
N PHE A 335 31.50 0.78 -32.18
CA PHE A 335 30.42 0.79 -33.16
C PHE A 335 29.24 1.68 -32.73
N MET A 336 28.81 1.58 -31.46
CA MET A 336 27.77 2.46 -30.93
C MET A 336 28.22 3.92 -30.92
N VAL A 337 29.46 4.23 -30.50
CA VAL A 337 29.90 5.63 -30.38
C VAL A 337 30.05 6.32 -31.74
N GLU A 338 30.39 5.58 -32.79
CA GLU A 338 30.66 6.05 -34.15
C GLU A 338 29.58 6.99 -34.71
N ASN A 339 28.30 6.63 -34.64
CA ASN A 339 27.19 7.49 -35.07
C ASN A 339 25.86 7.15 -34.38
N GLN A 340 24.88 8.06 -34.47
CA GLN A 340 23.57 7.88 -33.80
C GLN A 340 22.74 6.73 -34.41
N GLN A 341 22.85 6.45 -35.71
CA GLN A 341 22.10 5.36 -36.35
C GLN A 341 22.52 3.99 -35.81
N ASN A 342 23.82 3.78 -35.60
CA ASN A 342 24.36 2.57 -34.97
C ASN A 342 23.82 2.41 -33.54
N ARG A 343 23.77 3.50 -32.75
CA ARG A 343 23.17 3.47 -31.40
C ARG A 343 21.72 3.07 -31.47
N ASP A 344 20.93 3.79 -32.27
CA ASP A 344 19.50 3.55 -32.42
C ASP A 344 19.23 2.08 -32.80
N PHE A 345 20.04 1.53 -33.71
CA PHE A 345 19.95 0.13 -34.14
C PHE A 345 20.19 -0.86 -32.98
N ILE A 346 21.24 -0.66 -32.19
CA ILE A 346 21.51 -1.53 -31.03
C ILE A 346 20.39 -1.41 -30.00
N GLU A 347 19.95 -0.19 -29.68
CA GLU A 347 18.88 0.05 -28.71
C GLU A 347 17.59 -0.65 -29.13
N GLN A 348 17.18 -0.53 -30.39
CA GLN A 348 15.98 -1.16 -30.94
C GLN A 348 15.97 -2.68 -30.78
N LYS A 349 17.14 -3.33 -30.84
CA LYS A 349 17.26 -4.79 -30.72
C LYS A 349 17.44 -5.25 -29.28
N ILE A 350 18.18 -4.51 -28.46
CA ILE A 350 18.62 -4.95 -27.13
C ILE A 350 17.65 -4.50 -26.03
N TYR A 351 17.14 -3.28 -26.08
CA TYR A 351 16.25 -2.75 -25.03
C TYR A 351 14.95 -3.52 -24.82
N PRO A 352 14.29 -4.10 -25.86
CA PRO A 352 13.11 -4.94 -25.65
C PRO A 352 13.34 -6.12 -24.68
N ILE A 353 14.57 -6.63 -24.58
CA ILE A 353 14.93 -7.72 -23.65
C ILE A 353 14.86 -7.22 -22.20
N LEU A 354 15.36 -6.02 -21.93
CA LEU A 354 15.26 -5.40 -20.60
C LEU A 354 13.82 -5.02 -20.28
N GLU A 355 13.06 -4.50 -21.25
CA GLU A 355 11.64 -4.18 -21.06
C GLU A 355 10.85 -5.42 -20.66
N GLU A 356 11.05 -6.55 -21.34
CA GLU A 356 10.38 -7.80 -20.99
C GLU A 356 10.78 -8.28 -19.60
N HIS A 357 12.08 -8.21 -19.26
CA HIS A 357 12.56 -8.55 -17.93
C HIS A 357 11.90 -7.69 -16.83
N LEU A 358 11.74 -6.38 -17.05
CA LEU A 358 11.08 -5.45 -16.12
C LEU A 358 9.55 -5.64 -16.06
N LYS A 359 8.92 -6.21 -17.10
CA LYS A 359 7.49 -6.57 -17.06
C LYS A 359 7.24 -7.80 -16.19
N THR A 360 8.16 -8.77 -16.21
CA THR A 360 7.97 -10.08 -15.55
C THR A 360 8.60 -10.15 -14.17
N ASN A 361 9.55 -9.27 -13.84
CA ASN A 361 10.29 -9.29 -12.58
C ASN A 361 10.12 -7.98 -11.82
N TYR A 362 9.98 -8.07 -10.49
CA TYR A 362 9.91 -6.91 -9.62
C TYR A 362 11.19 -6.70 -8.82
N TYR A 363 11.66 -5.46 -8.82
CA TYR A 363 12.72 -4.97 -7.95
C TYR A 363 12.23 -3.71 -7.22
N HIS A 364 12.65 -3.49 -5.98
CA HIS A 364 12.31 -2.25 -5.29
C HIS A 364 13.02 -1.06 -5.95
N PHE A 365 14.27 -1.25 -6.34
CA PHE A 365 15.07 -0.25 -7.04
C PHE A 365 15.72 -0.83 -8.30
N VAL A 366 15.88 0.00 -9.33
CA VAL A 366 16.62 -0.36 -10.55
C VAL A 366 17.65 0.72 -10.82
N GLU A 367 18.93 0.36 -10.85
CA GLU A 367 19.97 1.23 -11.41
C GLU A 367 19.83 1.21 -12.93
N ILE A 368 19.47 2.33 -13.53
CA ILE A 368 19.33 2.44 -14.98
C ILE A 368 20.04 3.70 -15.50
N PRO A 369 20.90 3.60 -16.52
CA PRO A 369 21.65 4.75 -17.03
C PRO A 369 20.76 5.75 -17.77
N ASN A 370 19.91 5.26 -18.68
CA ASN A 370 19.02 6.07 -19.51
C ASN A 370 17.57 5.64 -19.29
N LEU A 371 16.70 6.58 -18.92
CA LEU A 371 15.27 6.32 -18.72
C LEU A 371 14.46 6.39 -20.00
N TRP A 372 14.95 7.15 -20.97
CA TRP A 372 14.24 7.41 -22.21
C TRP A 372 15.23 7.61 -23.33
N THR A 373 14.93 7.01 -24.47
CA THR A 373 15.62 7.14 -25.75
C THR A 373 14.56 7.18 -26.84
N LYS A 374 14.96 7.38 -28.10
CA LYS A 374 14.05 7.26 -29.24
C LYS A 374 13.42 5.86 -29.36
N ASN A 375 14.12 4.83 -28.87
CA ASN A 375 13.77 3.43 -29.07
C ASN A 375 13.24 2.71 -27.82
N ALA A 376 13.24 3.37 -26.66
CA ALA A 376 12.67 2.84 -25.42
C ALA A 376 12.25 3.93 -24.45
N ASP A 377 11.13 3.71 -23.76
CA ASP A 377 10.66 4.53 -22.64
C ASP A 377 10.52 3.68 -21.38
N PHE A 378 11.60 3.59 -20.61
CA PHE A 378 11.61 2.83 -19.37
C PHE A 378 10.85 3.55 -18.24
N GLN A 379 10.46 4.82 -18.39
CA GLN A 379 9.73 5.55 -17.35
C GLN A 379 8.42 4.86 -16.96
N ALA A 380 7.81 4.13 -17.90
CA ALA A 380 6.58 3.37 -17.66
C ALA A 380 6.71 2.34 -16.52
N PHE A 381 7.91 1.79 -16.29
CA PHE A 381 8.20 0.78 -15.27
C PHE A 381 8.46 1.36 -13.87
N PHE A 382 8.62 2.67 -13.76
CA PHE A 382 9.05 3.31 -12.53
C PHE A 382 7.96 4.18 -11.91
N TRP A 383 7.77 4.03 -10.60
CA TRP A 383 6.90 4.89 -9.82
C TRP A 383 7.51 6.28 -9.61
N LYS A 384 8.82 6.28 -9.31
CA LYS A 384 9.61 7.48 -9.10
C LYS A 384 11.02 7.29 -9.64
N THR A 385 11.62 8.40 -9.99
CA THR A 385 13.01 8.52 -10.40
C THR A 385 13.78 9.31 -9.33
N VAL A 386 14.89 8.74 -8.89
CA VAL A 386 15.81 9.32 -7.93
C VAL A 386 17.14 9.61 -8.62
N TRP A 387 17.51 10.88 -8.67
CA TRP A 387 18.82 11.31 -9.14
C TRP A 387 19.83 11.26 -8.00
N ILE A 388 20.91 10.48 -8.16
CA ILE A 388 22.12 10.55 -7.32
C ILE A 388 23.15 11.50 -7.93
N SER A 389 23.42 12.59 -7.21
CA SER A 389 24.33 13.66 -7.63
C SER A 389 25.60 13.68 -6.77
N ALA A 390 26.72 14.03 -7.39
CA ALA A 390 28.01 14.20 -6.72
C ALA A 390 28.67 15.50 -7.23
N SER A 391 29.48 16.13 -6.39
CA SER A 391 30.28 17.29 -6.81
C SER A 391 31.33 16.88 -7.84
N ARG A 392 31.80 17.81 -8.67
CA ARG A 392 32.85 17.53 -9.67
C ARG A 392 34.11 16.92 -9.03
N LYS A 393 34.52 17.43 -7.87
CA LYS A 393 35.63 16.87 -7.07
C LYS A 393 35.37 15.42 -6.67
N GLN A 394 34.18 15.10 -6.17
CA GLN A 394 33.84 13.72 -5.77
C GLN A 394 33.71 12.77 -6.97
N LEU A 395 33.15 13.24 -8.10
CA LEU A 395 33.10 12.45 -9.33
C LEU A 395 34.50 12.04 -9.78
N LEU A 396 35.45 12.99 -9.80
CA LEU A 396 36.84 12.71 -10.18
C LEU A 396 37.51 11.71 -9.23
N LEU A 397 37.26 11.81 -7.92
CA LEU A 397 37.76 10.84 -6.94
C LEU A 397 37.20 9.43 -7.19
N ASN A 398 35.89 9.32 -7.44
CA ASN A 398 35.24 8.05 -7.73
C ASN A 398 35.66 7.46 -9.08
N ILE A 399 36.03 8.30 -10.06
CA ILE A 399 36.57 7.83 -11.34
C ILE A 399 37.96 7.25 -11.14
N LYS A 400 38.84 7.95 -10.40
CA LYS A 400 40.19 7.48 -10.09
C LYS A 400 40.19 6.12 -9.38
N SER A 401 39.26 5.90 -8.46
CA SER A 401 39.16 4.63 -7.73
C SER A 401 38.71 3.44 -8.59
N LYS A 402 38.07 3.67 -9.75
CA LYS A 402 37.57 2.61 -10.63
C LYS A 402 38.62 2.00 -11.56
N LYS A 403 39.85 2.55 -11.64
CA LYS A 403 40.94 2.05 -12.51
C LYS A 403 40.55 1.81 -13.99
N VAL A 404 39.59 2.56 -14.53
CA VAL A 404 39.15 2.44 -15.93
C VAL A 404 39.98 3.37 -16.83
N LYS A 405 40.40 2.90 -18.01
CA LYS A 405 41.11 3.72 -19.02
C LYS A 405 40.27 4.95 -19.40
N LYS A 406 40.92 6.10 -19.58
CA LYS A 406 40.27 7.39 -19.86
C LYS A 406 39.38 7.35 -21.11
N GLU A 407 39.82 6.70 -22.17
CA GLU A 407 39.07 6.56 -23.44
C GLU A 407 37.73 5.82 -23.27
N VAL A 408 37.72 4.74 -22.46
CA VAL A 408 36.49 3.98 -22.17
C VAL A 408 35.51 4.84 -21.38
N TRP A 409 36.02 5.73 -20.52
CA TRP A 409 35.19 6.68 -19.78
C TRP A 409 34.55 7.72 -20.71
N GLU A 410 35.30 8.33 -21.63
CA GLU A 410 34.78 9.33 -22.58
C GLU A 410 33.68 8.72 -23.46
N LYS A 411 33.90 7.50 -23.96
CA LYS A 411 32.90 6.73 -24.73
C LYS A 411 31.63 6.46 -23.93
N ASN A 412 31.73 6.00 -22.68
CA ASN A 412 30.56 5.76 -21.83
C ASN A 412 29.81 7.05 -21.49
N GLN A 413 30.51 8.19 -21.35
CA GLN A 413 29.86 9.49 -21.15
C GLN A 413 29.14 9.96 -22.41
N ALA A 414 29.71 9.73 -23.60
CA ALA A 414 29.05 10.03 -24.87
C ALA A 414 27.77 9.21 -25.08
N LEU A 415 27.69 7.99 -24.53
CA LEU A 415 26.51 7.10 -24.58
C LEU A 415 25.44 7.45 -23.52
N ASN A 416 25.83 8.11 -22.43
CA ASN A 416 24.87 8.66 -21.48
C ASN A 416 24.34 9.97 -22.05
N GLY A 417 23.21 9.88 -22.77
CA GLY A 417 22.54 11.02 -23.39
C GLY A 417 22.36 12.14 -22.37
N ASN A 418 23.05 13.26 -22.58
CA ASN A 418 22.98 14.44 -21.73
C ASN A 418 21.55 14.97 -21.67
N LYS A 419 20.73 14.51 -20.70
CA LYS A 419 19.60 15.20 -20.05
C LYS A 419 18.68 14.17 -19.34
N ILE A 420 19.01 13.82 -18.09
CA ILE A 420 17.96 13.36 -17.16
C ILE A 420 17.16 14.62 -16.77
N LYS A 421 16.24 15.07 -17.63
CA LYS A 421 15.43 16.27 -17.37
C LYS A 421 14.40 16.06 -16.27
N PHE A 422 14.04 14.81 -15.98
CA PHE A 422 12.93 14.47 -15.10
C PHE A 422 13.39 13.54 -13.99
N TYR A 423 13.33 14.04 -12.75
CA TYR A 423 13.52 13.25 -11.54
C TYR A 423 12.55 13.74 -10.46
N ASN A 424 12.03 12.83 -9.64
CA ASN A 424 11.15 13.19 -8.54
C ASN A 424 11.93 13.59 -7.28
N VAL A 425 13.12 13.00 -7.08
CA VAL A 425 13.97 13.24 -5.91
C VAL A 425 15.42 13.39 -6.33
N LYS A 426 16.11 14.40 -5.79
CA LYS A 426 17.57 14.55 -5.93
C LYS A 426 18.25 14.31 -4.58
N ILE A 427 19.25 13.44 -4.59
CA ILE A 427 20.07 13.12 -3.42
C ILE A 427 21.51 13.47 -3.76
N SER A 428 22.20 14.20 -2.88
CA SER A 428 23.64 14.40 -2.99
C SER A 428 24.40 13.28 -2.28
N ASN A 429 25.57 12.92 -2.80
CA ASN A 429 26.41 11.83 -2.28
C ASN A 429 26.74 12.00 -0.78
N SER A 430 26.92 13.23 -0.30
CA SER A 430 27.16 13.51 1.13
C SER A 430 25.93 13.34 2.04
N ARG A 431 24.71 13.51 1.49
CA ARG A 431 23.49 13.58 2.28
C ARG A 431 23.00 12.22 2.76
N TRP A 432 23.16 11.18 1.95
CA TRP A 432 22.63 9.86 2.27
C TRP A 432 23.49 9.06 3.26
N LYS A 433 24.72 9.52 3.52
CA LYS A 433 25.63 8.94 4.51
C LYS A 433 25.24 9.27 5.97
N ARG A 434 24.23 10.12 6.18
CA ARG A 434 23.75 10.47 7.53
C ARG A 434 22.96 9.30 8.14
N PRO A 435 23.13 8.95 9.43
CA PRO A 435 22.48 7.79 10.04
C PRO A 435 20.95 7.75 9.89
N SER A 436 20.28 8.91 9.97
CA SER A 436 18.82 9.00 9.88
C SER A 436 18.28 9.15 8.44
N PHE A 437 19.14 9.07 7.42
CA PHE A 437 18.73 9.31 6.05
C PHE A 437 17.78 8.25 5.52
N PHE A 438 18.18 6.98 5.57
CA PHE A 438 17.47 5.88 4.91
C PHE A 438 16.03 5.70 5.42
N PRO A 439 15.76 5.68 6.74
CA PRO A 439 14.38 5.60 7.24
C PRO A 439 13.47 6.73 6.71
N LYS A 440 13.98 7.97 6.68
CA LYS A 440 13.24 9.12 6.13
C LYS A 440 13.08 9.03 4.62
N PHE A 441 14.11 8.55 3.92
CA PHE A 441 14.10 8.35 2.47
C PHE A 441 13.06 7.31 2.06
N PHE A 442 13.03 6.13 2.69
CA PHE A 442 12.06 5.09 2.39
C PHE A 442 10.63 5.55 2.64
N THR A 443 10.40 6.21 3.77
CA THR A 443 9.11 6.82 4.08
C THR A 443 8.65 7.81 3.01
N LYS A 444 9.58 8.57 2.40
CA LYS A 444 9.25 9.55 1.36
C LYS A 444 9.13 8.94 -0.04
N ILE A 445 9.94 7.95 -0.36
CA ILE A 445 9.99 7.40 -1.72
C ILE A 445 8.84 6.43 -1.98
N PHE A 446 8.37 5.70 -0.96
CA PHE A 446 7.24 4.78 -1.06
C PHE A 446 5.87 5.39 -0.69
N LYS A 447 5.82 6.61 -0.16
CA LYS A 447 4.60 7.44 -0.10
C LYS A 447 4.24 7.95 -1.49
#